data_AF-A0A7J4FU20-F1
#
_entry.id   AF-A0A7J4FU20-F1
#
_cell.length_a   1.000
_cell.length_b   1.000
_cell.length_c   1.000
_cell.angle_alpha   90.00
_cell.angle_beta   90.00
_cell.angle_gamma   90.00
#
_symmetry.space_group_name_H-M   'P 1'
#
loop_
_entity.id
_entity.type
_entity.pdbx_description
1 polymer ?
#
loop_
_entity_poly.entity_id
_entity_poly.type
_entity_poly.pdbx_seq_one_letter_code
_entity_poly.pdbx_strand_id
1 'polypeptide(L)'
;MTLISIILYLLYTVLMFILLIRLSSFIAATALLGIPLLFVLMIPDQSVDFLSYQHAVLGDGLIPINNLHILLFIWSAMLAIILYTEFITWYLGRVEGEAEESGSPEEPLIGDEGGFPGELE
;
A
#
# COMPACT_ATOMS: atom_id res chain seq x y z
N MET A 1 -26.66 2.46 18.19
CA MET A 1 -26.07 2.64 16.84
C MET A 1 -24.54 2.61 16.88
N THR A 2 -23.91 3.22 17.89
CA THR A 2 -22.46 3.14 18.16
C THR A 2 -21.84 1.73 18.04
N LEU A 3 -22.42 0.72 18.70
CA LEU A 3 -21.88 -0.65 18.68
C LEU A 3 -21.88 -1.27 17.27
N ILE A 4 -22.92 -1.01 16.48
CA ILE A 4 -23.03 -1.47 15.09
C ILE A 4 -21.98 -0.77 14.22
N SER A 5 -21.81 0.55 14.38
CA SER A 5 -20.77 1.31 13.66
C SER A 5 -19.37 0.77 13.96
N ILE A 6 -19.06 0.48 15.23
CA ILE A 6 -17.78 -0.12 15.63
C ILE A 6 -17.55 -1.47 14.93
N ILE A 7 -18.55 -2.36 14.96
CA ILE A 7 -18.46 -3.66 14.29
C ILE A 7 -18.24 -3.50 12.78
N LEU A 8 -18.96 -2.59 12.13
CA LEU A 8 -18.83 -2.34 10.69
C LEU A 8 -17.43 -1.81 10.34
N TYR A 9 -16.90 -0.85 11.10
CA TYR A 9 -15.55 -0.34 10.87
C TYR A 9 -14.46 -1.37 11.15
N LEU A 10 -14.64 -2.20 12.19
CA LEU A 10 -13.73 -3.29 12.50
C LEU A 10 -13.71 -4.31 11.35
N LEU A 11 -14.89 -4.75 10.91
CA LEU A 11 -15.03 -5.69 9.80
C LEU A 11 -14.40 -5.12 8.51
N TYR A 12 -14.68 -3.85 8.22
CA TYR A 12 -14.10 -3.15 7.07
C TYR A 12 -12.57 -3.09 7.15
N THR A 13 -12.02 -2.74 8.31
CA THR A 13 -10.56 -2.67 8.51
C THR A 13 -9.91 -4.05 8.36
N VAL A 14 -10.50 -5.09 8.94
CA VAL A 14 -10.01 -6.47 8.81
C VAL A 14 -10.07 -6.93 7.35
N LEU A 15 -11.15 -6.61 6.63
CA LEU A 15 -11.26 -6.92 5.20
C LEU A 15 -10.15 -6.24 4.40
N MET A 16 -9.85 -4.97 4.68
CA MET A 16 -8.77 -4.24 3.99
C MET A 16 -7.39 -4.86 4.27
N PHE A 17 -7.12 -5.27 5.51
CA PHE A 17 -5.89 -5.98 5.83
C PHE A 17 -5.78 -7.33 5.09
N ILE A 18 -6.87 -8.09 4.98
CA ILE A 18 -6.88 -9.34 4.22
C ILE A 18 -6.55 -9.08 2.75
N LEU A 19 -7.15 -8.05 2.13
CA LEU A 19 -6.85 -7.67 0.75
C LEU A 19 -5.39 -7.25 0.56
N LEU A 20 -4.85 -6.47 1.50
CA LEU A 20 -3.46 -6.02 1.47
C LEU A 20 -2.48 -7.20 1.55
N ILE A 21 -2.73 -8.17 2.44
CA ILE A 21 -1.81 -9.29 2.69
C ILE A 21 -1.92 -10.38 1.61
N ARG A 22 -3.13 -10.68 1.14
CA ARG A 22 -3.39 -11.88 0.30
C ARG A 22 -3.41 -11.61 -1.18
N LEU A 23 -3.63 -10.37 -1.62
CA LEU A 23 -3.95 -10.09 -3.02
C LEU A 23 -2.97 -9.11 -3.67
N SER A 24 -3.06 -7.82 -3.34
CA SER A 24 -2.17 -6.78 -3.87
C SER A 24 -2.42 -5.45 -3.18
N SER A 25 -1.36 -4.67 -2.97
CA SER A 25 -1.41 -3.26 -2.52
C SER A 25 -2.35 -2.42 -3.38
N PHE A 26 -2.33 -2.62 -4.71
CA PHE A 26 -3.15 -1.85 -5.65
C PHE A 26 -4.64 -2.13 -5.50
N ILE A 27 -5.01 -3.42 -5.34
CA ILE A 27 -6.41 -3.82 -5.17
C ILE A 27 -6.91 -3.36 -3.79
N ALA A 28 -6.07 -3.46 -2.75
CA ALA A 28 -6.41 -2.94 -1.43
C ALA A 28 -6.66 -1.42 -1.46
N ALA A 29 -5.81 -0.63 -2.11
CA ALA A 29 -6.00 0.81 -2.26
C ALA A 29 -7.27 1.16 -3.03
N THR A 30 -7.54 0.44 -4.13
CA THR A 30 -8.76 0.65 -4.93
C THR A 30 -10.01 0.27 -4.15
N ALA A 31 -10.00 -0.84 -3.43
CA ALA A 31 -11.12 -1.29 -2.61
C ALA A 31 -11.36 -0.39 -1.39
N LEU A 32 -10.29 0.16 -0.80
CA LEU A 32 -10.35 1.11 0.31
C LEU A 32 -11.25 2.31 -0.05
N LEU A 33 -11.04 2.91 -1.21
CA LEU A 33 -11.86 4.04 -1.67
C LEU A 33 -13.16 3.57 -2.34
N GLY A 34 -13.10 2.50 -3.13
CA GLY A 34 -14.21 2.04 -3.96
C GLY A 34 -15.39 1.50 -3.17
N ILE A 35 -15.16 0.71 -2.12
CA ILE A 35 -16.24 0.07 -1.36
C ILE A 35 -17.15 1.11 -0.67
N PRO A 36 -16.62 2.07 0.12
CA PRO A 36 -17.48 3.06 0.77
C PRO A 36 -18.13 4.01 -0.24
N LEU A 37 -17.43 4.34 -1.34
CA LEU A 37 -17.99 5.18 -2.40
C LEU A 37 -19.17 4.49 -3.10
N LEU A 38 -19.04 3.20 -3.42
CA LEU A 38 -20.13 2.41 -3.99
C LEU A 38 -21.33 2.34 -3.05
N PHE A 39 -21.10 2.23 -1.75
CA PHE A 39 -22.17 2.23 -0.75
C PHE A 39 -22.97 3.54 -0.77
N VAL A 40 -22.27 4.68 -0.80
CA VAL A 40 -22.88 6.01 -0.91
C VAL A 40 -23.68 6.16 -2.20
N LEU A 41 -23.19 5.60 -3.31
CA LEU A 41 -23.87 5.68 -4.60
C LEU A 41 -25.10 4.76 -4.71
N MET A 42 -25.06 3.56 -4.13
CA MET A 42 -26.17 2.62 -4.20
C MET A 42 -27.31 2.96 -3.24
N ILE A 43 -27.00 3.45 -2.03
CA ILE A 43 -27.99 3.70 -0.97
C ILE A 43 -27.70 5.07 -0.31
N PRO A 44 -27.93 6.18 -1.03
CA PRO A 44 -27.50 7.50 -0.59
C PRO A 44 -28.14 7.93 0.73
N ASP A 45 -29.45 7.75 0.90
CA ASP A 45 -30.18 8.23 2.09
C ASP A 45 -29.65 7.57 3.37
N GLN A 46 -29.52 6.24 3.37
CA GLN A 46 -29.00 5.52 4.55
C GLN A 46 -27.51 5.79 4.77
N SER A 47 -26.75 6.02 3.71
CA SER A 47 -25.31 6.30 3.81
C SER A 47 -25.06 7.66 4.43
N VAL A 48 -25.82 8.69 4.02
CA VAL A 48 -25.71 10.04 4.59
C VAL A 48 -26.07 10.02 6.07
N ASP A 49 -27.20 9.40 6.43
CA ASP A 49 -27.63 9.27 7.83
C ASP A 49 -26.57 8.55 8.68
N PHE A 50 -25.99 7.47 8.17
CA PHE A 50 -24.93 6.75 8.86
C PHE A 50 -23.67 7.60 9.02
N LEU A 51 -23.21 8.28 7.97
CA LEU A 51 -21.98 9.08 7.99
C LEU A 51 -22.11 10.33 8.87
N SER A 52 -23.30 10.93 8.95
CA SER A 52 -23.57 12.09 9.80
C SER A 52 -23.78 11.73 11.28
N TYR A 53 -23.87 10.44 11.63
CA TYR A 53 -24.12 10.02 13.01
C TYR A 53 -23.00 10.47 13.95
N GLN A 54 -23.38 11.34 14.90
CA GLN A 54 -22.48 12.00 15.84
C GLN A 54 -22.18 11.10 17.06
N HIS A 55 -20.90 10.94 17.36
CA HIS A 55 -20.40 10.14 18.47
C HIS A 55 -19.94 11.00 19.66
N ALA A 56 -19.27 12.11 19.37
CA ALA A 56 -18.71 13.01 20.36
C ALA A 56 -18.72 14.44 19.83
N VAL A 57 -18.56 15.41 20.71
CA VAL A 57 -18.39 16.83 20.35
C VAL A 57 -17.17 17.36 21.05
N LEU A 58 -16.28 18.01 20.30
CA LEU A 58 -15.11 18.70 20.84
C LEU A 58 -15.28 20.21 20.75
N GLY A 59 -14.48 20.93 21.54
CA GLY A 59 -14.42 22.39 21.52
C GLY A 59 -15.74 23.03 21.94
N ASP A 60 -16.22 22.69 23.13
CA ASP A 60 -17.41 23.30 23.76
C ASP A 60 -18.68 23.29 22.89
N GLY A 61 -18.85 22.24 22.07
CA GLY A 61 -20.03 22.08 21.21
C GLY A 61 -19.81 22.39 19.72
N LEU A 62 -18.64 22.90 19.33
CA LEU A 62 -18.43 23.44 17.97
C LEU A 62 -18.02 22.40 16.93
N ILE A 63 -17.39 21.29 17.32
CA ILE A 63 -16.82 20.32 16.37
C ILE A 63 -17.41 18.93 16.65
N PRO A 64 -18.49 18.54 15.95
CA PRO A 64 -19.06 17.20 16.09
C PRO A 64 -18.16 16.16 15.40
N ILE A 65 -17.69 15.16 16.16
CA ILE A 65 -17.12 13.94 15.60
C ILE A 65 -18.25 13.01 15.20
N ASN A 66 -18.31 12.72 13.91
CA ASN A 66 -19.24 11.78 13.32
C ASN A 66 -18.51 10.60 12.64
N ASN A 67 -19.29 9.67 12.11
CA ASN A 67 -18.79 8.50 11.38
C ASN A 67 -17.93 8.87 10.16
N LEU A 68 -18.20 9.99 9.50
CA LEU A 68 -17.34 10.47 8.41
C LEU A 68 -15.90 10.72 8.89
N HIS A 69 -15.71 11.36 10.05
CA HIS A 69 -14.37 11.60 10.60
C HIS A 69 -13.64 10.28 10.91
N ILE A 70 -14.37 9.31 11.47
CA ILE A 70 -13.81 7.97 11.76
C ILE A 70 -13.40 7.26 10.47
N LEU A 71 -14.25 7.30 9.44
CA LEU A 71 -13.94 6.72 8.14
C LEU A 71 -12.70 7.38 7.51
N LEU A 72 -12.61 8.71 7.52
CA LEU A 72 -11.46 9.46 7.01
C LEU A 72 -10.17 9.12 7.76
N PHE A 73 -10.25 8.95 9.08
CA PHE A 73 -9.11 8.53 9.89
C PHE A 73 -8.62 7.13 9.50
N ILE A 74 -9.55 6.17 9.36
CA ILE A 74 -9.23 4.80 8.92
C ILE A 74 -8.62 4.81 7.51
N TRP A 75 -9.21 5.58 6.60
CA TRP A 75 -8.67 5.75 5.24
C TRP A 75 -7.24 6.28 5.26
N SER A 76 -6.98 7.36 5.99
CA SER A 76 -5.64 7.93 6.09
C SER A 76 -4.64 6.92 6.65
N ALA A 77 -4.99 6.21 7.72
CA ALA A 77 -4.11 5.23 8.34
C ALA A 77 -3.82 4.04 7.41
N MET A 78 -4.85 3.50 6.76
CA MET A 78 -4.69 2.39 5.82
C MET A 78 -3.88 2.80 4.59
N LEU A 79 -4.14 3.99 4.04
CA LEU A 79 -3.42 4.49 2.87
C LEU A 79 -1.94 4.70 3.19
N ALA A 80 -1.62 5.24 4.37
CA ALA A 80 -0.24 5.35 4.84
C ALA A 80 0.45 3.98 4.96
N ILE A 81 -0.23 2.96 5.49
CA ILE A 81 0.30 1.60 5.59
C ILE A 81 0.55 1.01 4.19
N ILE A 82 -0.42 1.12 3.27
CA ILE A 82 -0.30 0.60 1.91
C ILE A 82 0.89 1.23 1.17
N LEU A 83 0.99 2.57 1.23
CA LEU A 83 2.11 3.29 0.61
C LEU A 83 3.45 2.90 1.23
N TYR A 84 3.49 2.76 2.56
CA TYR A 84 4.69 2.35 3.27
C TYR A 84 5.13 0.94 2.86
N THR A 85 4.21 -0.02 2.80
CA THR A 85 4.54 -1.39 2.38
C THR A 85 5.01 -1.46 0.94
N GLU A 86 4.40 -0.67 0.04
CA GLU A 86 4.82 -0.60 -1.35
C GLU A 86 6.21 0.02 -1.48
N PHE A 87 6.46 1.11 -0.75
CA PHE A 87 7.75 1.79 -0.73
C PHE A 87 8.88 0.88 -0.24
N ILE A 88 8.66 0.13 0.84
CA ILE A 88 9.64 -0.82 1.38
C ILE A 88 9.90 -1.96 0.39
N THR A 89 8.85 -2.50 -0.24
CA THR A 89 8.99 -3.59 -1.22
C THR A 89 9.81 -3.13 -2.42
N TRP A 90 9.51 -1.94 -2.95
CA TRP A 90 10.26 -1.33 -4.03
C TRP A 90 11.72 -1.02 -3.65
N TYR A 91 11.94 -0.48 -2.45
CA TYR A 91 13.26 -0.14 -1.94
C TYR A 91 14.14 -1.39 -1.81
N LEU A 92 13.62 -2.47 -1.23
CA LEU A 92 14.36 -3.73 -1.06
C LEU A 92 14.64 -4.42 -2.40
N GLY A 93 13.67 -4.44 -3.32
CA GLY A 93 13.87 -5.02 -4.65
C GLY A 93 14.94 -4.30 -5.48
N ARG A 94 15.21 -3.01 -5.19
CA ARG A 94 16.31 -2.27 -5.81
C ARG A 94 17.69 -2.70 -5.32
N VAL A 95 17.82 -3.00 -4.02
CA VAL A 95 19.09 -3.41 -3.42
C VAL A 95 19.53 -4.78 -3.96
N GLU A 96 18.59 -5.69 -4.23
CA GLU A 96 18.91 -6.99 -4.85
C GLU A 96 19.40 -6.84 -6.30
N GLY A 97 18.83 -5.92 -7.08
CA GLY A 97 19.24 -5.70 -8.47
C GLY A 97 20.65 -5.11 -8.64
N GLU A 98 21.10 -4.25 -7.72
CA GLU A 98 22.45 -3.67 -7.74
C GLU A 98 23.54 -4.67 -7.31
N ALA A 99 23.18 -5.70 -6.53
CA ALA A 99 24.11 -6.73 -6.10
C ALA A 99 24.53 -7.68 -7.25
N GLU A 100 23.64 -7.94 -8.21
CA GLU A 100 23.94 -8.79 -9.37
C GLU A 100 24.75 -8.07 -10.46
N GLU A 101 24.61 -6.75 -10.61
CA GLU A 101 25.34 -5.99 -11.65
C GLU A 101 26.83 -5.77 -11.29
N SER A 102 27.20 -5.81 -10.00
CA SER A 102 28.60 -5.74 -9.56
C SER A 102 29.37 -7.07 -9.62
N GLY A 103 28.72 -8.14 -10.07
CA GLY A 103 29.24 -9.51 -10.09
C GLY A 103 29.58 -10.06 -11.48
N SER A 104 29.85 -9.22 -12.49
CA SER A 104 30.44 -9.71 -13.75
C SER A 104 31.96 -9.85 -13.56
N PRO A 105 32.53 -11.07 -13.59
CA PRO A 105 33.97 -11.22 -13.52
C PRO A 105 34.55 -10.68 -14.83
N GLU A 106 35.45 -9.70 -14.70
CA GLU A 106 36.31 -9.22 -15.78
C GLU A 106 36.88 -10.42 -16.54
N GLU A 107 36.46 -10.56 -17.80
CA GLU A 107 37.09 -11.47 -18.75
C GLU A 107 38.54 -10.99 -18.93
N PRO A 108 39.57 -11.81 -18.63
CA PRO A 108 40.93 -11.37 -18.82
C PRO A 108 41.17 -11.25 -20.32
N LEU A 109 41.38 -10.01 -20.77
CA LEU A 109 41.95 -9.70 -22.07
C LEU A 109 43.32 -10.38 -22.17
N ILE A 110 43.35 -11.61 -22.70
CA ILE A 110 44.59 -12.21 -23.18
C ILE A 110 44.98 -11.41 -24.42
N GLY A 111 45.95 -10.51 -24.20
CA GLY A 111 46.59 -9.73 -25.23
C GLY A 111 47.20 -10.62 -26.30
N ASP A 112 46.88 -10.25 -27.54
CA ASP A 112 47.69 -10.51 -28.70
C ASP A 112 49.07 -9.87 -28.51
N GLU A 113 50.06 -10.68 -28.14
CA GLU A 113 51.47 -10.39 -28.43
C GLU A 113 52.06 -11.52 -29.26
N GLY A 114 51.84 -11.44 -30.57
CA GLY A 114 52.88 -11.46 -31.60
C GLY A 114 54.07 -12.44 -31.48
N GLY A 115 54.21 -13.27 -32.52
CA GLY A 115 55.52 -13.55 -33.12
C GLY A 115 56.02 -14.99 -33.06
N PHE A 116 55.84 -15.71 -34.17
CA PHE A 116 56.72 -16.83 -34.56
C PHE A 116 58.19 -16.35 -34.62
N PRO A 117 59.16 -17.15 -34.19
CA PRO A 117 59.84 -18.09 -35.10
C PRO A 117 60.11 -19.44 -34.40
N GLY A 118 60.06 -20.59 -35.07
CA GLY A 118 61.07 -21.04 -36.02
C GLY A 118 61.42 -22.48 -35.66
N GLU A 119 61.57 -23.30 -36.69
CA GLU A 119 62.00 -24.71 -36.67
C GLU A 119 63.21 -24.93 -35.75
N LEU A 120 63.30 -26.08 -35.09
CA LEU A 120 64.50 -26.94 -35.04
C LEU A 120 64.10 -28.35 -34.58
N GLU A 121 64.10 -29.26 -35.56
CA GLU A 121 64.51 -30.68 -35.56
C GLU A 121 64.01 -31.65 -34.46
#